data_AF-A0A925MBU2-F1
#
_entry.id   AF-A0A925MBU2-F1
#
_cell.length_a   1.000
_cell.length_b   1.000
_cell.length_c   1.000
_cell.angle_alpha   90.00
_cell.angle_beta   90.00
_cell.angle_gamma   90.00
#
_symmetry.space_group_name_H-M   'P 1'
#
loop_
_entity.id
_entity.type
_entity.pdbx_description
1 polymer ?
#
loop_
_entity_poly.entity_id
_entity_poly.type
_entity_poly.pdbx_seq_one_letter_code
_entity_poly.pdbx_strand_id
1 'polypeptide(L)'
;MRMHHVVTLCVGVWVGGLTACSSKAAPQLSSEDAAKVLINRNWIDRWPETQTDRLHVYRFVPGMGGGVYQDRTIFKGTFELFRFEVEAGEHLVFDLPETHQRVKSPFLIEAVDGPAPFDLKLTIATDPRGPHVYYGIRSETDPNGLALEQKLAAQR
;
A
#
# COMPACT_ATOMS: atom_id res chain seq x y z
N MET A 1 76.50 -18.28 -5.06
CA MET A 1 76.29 -16.87 -4.67
C MET A 1 75.05 -16.39 -5.44
N ARG A 2 73.80 -16.53 -4.97
CA ARG A 2 73.09 -15.82 -3.88
C ARG A 2 73.26 -14.30 -3.91
N MET A 3 72.25 -13.61 -4.44
CA MET A 3 71.54 -12.52 -3.76
C MET A 3 70.21 -12.27 -4.50
N HIS A 4 69.11 -12.75 -3.92
CA HIS A 4 67.75 -12.33 -4.28
C HIS A 4 67.35 -11.20 -3.32
N HIS A 5 66.88 -10.08 -3.86
CA HIS A 5 66.19 -9.05 -3.07
C HIS A 5 64.69 -9.19 -3.31
N VAL A 6 64.00 -9.40 -2.20
CA VAL A 6 62.54 -9.53 -2.08
C VAL A 6 61.94 -8.13 -2.17
N VAL A 7 61.05 -7.92 -3.14
CA VAL A 7 60.24 -6.71 -3.25
C VAL A 7 58.96 -6.92 -2.45
N THR A 8 58.78 -6.09 -1.43
CA THR A 8 57.64 -6.08 -0.50
C THR A 8 56.36 -5.62 -1.20
N LEU A 9 55.31 -6.44 -1.12
CA LEU A 9 53.93 -6.12 -1.50
C LEU A 9 53.31 -5.14 -0.48
N CYS A 10 52.77 -4.00 -0.94
CA CYS A 10 51.80 -3.21 -0.18
C CYS A 10 50.39 -3.47 -0.75
N VAL A 11 49.63 -4.31 -0.06
CA VAL A 11 48.19 -4.49 -0.30
C VAL A 11 47.46 -3.32 0.36
N GLY A 12 46.99 -2.37 -0.45
CA GLY A 12 46.08 -1.32 -0.01
C GLY A 12 44.64 -1.84 0.04
N VAL A 13 44.14 -2.13 1.24
CA VAL A 13 42.72 -2.45 1.48
C VAL A 13 41.95 -1.13 1.52
N TRP A 14 41.14 -0.86 0.49
CA TRP A 14 40.16 0.23 0.49
C TRP A 14 38.87 -0.27 1.15
N VAL A 15 38.64 0.11 2.40
CA VAL A 15 37.34 -0.07 3.08
C VAL A 15 36.43 1.08 2.65
N GLY A 16 35.66 0.87 1.59
CA GLY A 16 34.56 1.76 1.21
C GLY A 16 33.39 1.57 2.18
N GLY A 17 33.15 2.57 3.02
CA GLY A 17 32.02 2.57 3.96
C GLY A 17 30.68 2.57 3.23
N LEU A 18 29.89 1.52 3.45
CA LEU A 18 28.48 1.50 3.11
C LEU A 18 27.74 2.41 4.10
N THR A 19 27.47 3.65 3.71
CA THR A 19 26.46 4.48 4.37
C THR A 19 25.10 3.83 4.13
N ALA A 20 24.66 3.00 5.07
CA ALA A 20 23.30 2.50 5.13
C ALA A 20 22.37 3.68 5.39
N CYS A 21 21.70 4.16 4.33
CA CYS A 21 20.56 5.05 4.47
C CYS A 21 19.48 4.30 5.26
N SER A 22 19.39 4.59 6.56
CA SER A 22 18.32 4.11 7.42
C SER A 22 17.05 4.86 7.04
N SER A 23 16.36 4.38 6.01
CA SER A 23 15.01 4.81 5.68
C SER A 23 14.10 4.37 6.83
N LYS A 24 13.73 5.32 7.69
CA LYS A 24 12.77 5.11 8.78
C LYS A 24 11.48 4.56 8.17
N ALA A 25 11.14 3.31 8.49
CA ALA A 25 9.93 2.68 7.98
C ALA A 25 8.71 3.54 8.34
N ALA A 26 7.79 3.71 7.39
CA ALA A 26 6.54 4.39 7.65
C ALA A 26 5.78 3.65 8.76
N PRO A 27 5.08 4.35 9.67
CA PRO A 27 4.25 3.68 10.66
C PRO A 27 3.19 2.82 9.98
N GLN A 28 3.27 1.51 10.23
CA GLN A 28 2.31 0.52 9.78
C GLN A 28 1.21 0.36 10.84
N LEU A 29 -0.03 0.17 10.40
CA LEU A 29 -1.14 -0.13 11.31
C LEU A 29 -1.09 -1.57 11.84
N SER A 30 -1.54 -1.76 13.08
CA SER A 30 -1.93 -3.09 13.59
C SER A 30 -2.98 -3.74 12.68
N SER A 31 -3.01 -5.07 12.65
CA SER A 31 -3.90 -5.85 11.81
C SER A 31 -5.39 -5.53 12.08
N GLU A 32 -5.78 -5.29 13.34
CA GLU A 32 -7.15 -4.90 13.69
C GLU A 32 -7.50 -3.50 13.17
N ASP A 33 -6.58 -2.54 13.30
CA ASP A 33 -6.81 -1.18 12.82
C ASP A 33 -6.80 -1.11 11.30
N ALA A 34 -5.94 -1.87 10.63
CA ALA A 34 -5.89 -1.97 9.18
C ALA A 34 -7.26 -2.40 8.60
N ALA A 35 -7.91 -3.40 9.20
CA ALA A 35 -9.24 -3.84 8.79
C ALA A 35 -10.31 -2.74 8.88
N LYS A 36 -10.29 -1.95 9.96
CA LYS A 36 -11.23 -0.83 10.17
C LYS A 36 -10.96 0.33 9.20
N VAL A 37 -9.69 0.58 8.91
CA VAL A 37 -9.22 1.66 8.04
C VAL A 37 -9.45 1.32 6.56
N LEU A 38 -9.46 0.03 6.20
CA LEU A 38 -9.71 -0.41 4.84
C LEU A 38 -11.09 -0.02 4.29
N ILE A 39 -12.12 -0.06 5.13
CA ILE A 39 -13.51 -0.02 4.67
C ILE A 39 -14.07 1.40 4.53
N ASN A 40 -15.12 1.52 3.71
CA ASN A 40 -15.98 2.68 3.51
C ASN A 40 -15.33 3.94 2.90
N ARG A 41 -14.14 3.81 2.33
CA ARG A 41 -13.40 4.89 1.64
C ARG A 41 -12.98 4.52 0.22
N ASN A 42 -12.65 5.53 -0.56
CA ASN A 42 -12.03 5.35 -1.86
C ASN A 42 -10.55 5.06 -1.69
N TRP A 43 -10.09 3.99 -2.33
CA TRP A 43 -8.70 3.68 -2.56
C TRP A 43 -8.42 3.88 -4.04
N ILE A 44 -7.66 4.91 -4.38
CA ILE A 44 -7.45 5.36 -5.76
C ILE A 44 -5.97 5.20 -6.12
N ASP A 45 -5.67 4.63 -7.28
CA ASP A 45 -4.28 4.42 -7.72
C ASP A 45 -3.51 5.74 -7.94
N ARG A 46 -4.20 6.78 -8.41
CA ARG A 46 -3.65 8.12 -8.64
C ARG A 46 -4.69 9.22 -8.57
N TRP A 47 -4.25 10.44 -8.26
CA TRP A 47 -5.09 11.62 -8.41
C TRP A 47 -5.18 12.00 -9.90
N PRO A 48 -6.38 12.19 -10.46
CA PRO A 48 -6.52 12.63 -11.84
C PRO A 48 -6.12 14.11 -11.98
N GLU A 49 -5.33 14.43 -13.01
CA GLU A 49 -4.94 15.79 -13.37
C GLU A 49 -5.90 16.39 -14.41
N THR A 50 -6.50 15.52 -15.23
CA THR A 50 -7.47 15.89 -16.27
C THR A 50 -8.78 15.11 -16.14
N GLN A 51 -9.82 15.63 -16.80
CA GLN A 51 -11.15 15.00 -16.84
C GLN A 51 -11.18 13.64 -17.54
N THR A 52 -10.19 13.38 -18.39
CA THR A 52 -10.07 12.17 -19.20
C THR A 52 -9.14 11.13 -18.60
N ASP A 53 -8.47 11.47 -17.50
CA ASP A 53 -7.54 10.56 -16.86
C ASP A 53 -8.27 9.33 -16.33
N ARG A 54 -7.72 8.16 -16.68
CA ARG A 54 -8.17 6.87 -16.15
C ARG A 54 -7.61 6.66 -14.76
N LEU A 55 -8.44 6.21 -13.84
CA LEU A 55 -8.08 5.88 -12.48
C LEU A 55 -8.80 4.61 -12.04
N HIS A 56 -8.13 3.84 -11.21
CA HIS A 56 -8.62 2.59 -10.66
C HIS A 56 -9.03 2.83 -9.21
N VAL A 57 -10.25 2.41 -8.86
CA VAL A 57 -10.80 2.62 -7.51
C VAL A 57 -11.22 1.29 -6.91
N TYR A 58 -10.73 1.02 -5.70
CA TYR A 58 -11.36 0.09 -4.80
C TYR A 58 -12.23 0.82 -3.78
N ARG A 59 -13.42 0.26 -3.51
CA ARG A 59 -14.21 0.59 -2.33
C ARG A 59 -14.67 -0.68 -1.65
N PHE A 60 -14.24 -0.87 -0.41
CA PHE A 60 -14.64 -2.01 0.43
C PHE A 60 -15.83 -1.59 1.30
N VAL A 61 -17.02 -2.12 1.08
CA VAL A 61 -18.27 -1.64 1.69
C VAL A 61 -19.07 -2.79 2.31
N PRO A 62 -18.70 -3.26 3.53
CA PRO A 62 -19.39 -4.38 4.19
C PRO A 62 -20.91 -4.22 4.25
N GLY A 63 -21.41 -3.00 4.44
CA GLY A 63 -22.84 -2.69 4.49
C GLY A 63 -23.62 -2.98 3.20
N MET A 64 -22.93 -3.13 2.06
CA MET A 64 -23.52 -3.57 0.78
C MET A 64 -23.24 -5.05 0.46
N GLY A 65 -22.66 -5.80 1.40
CA GLY A 65 -22.33 -7.22 1.22
C GLY A 65 -21.06 -7.50 0.42
N GLY A 66 -20.19 -6.49 0.21
CA GLY A 66 -18.98 -6.67 -0.58
C GLY A 66 -18.20 -5.38 -0.86
N GLY A 67 -17.57 -5.31 -2.02
CA GLY A 67 -16.87 -4.13 -2.51
C GLY A 67 -17.09 -3.90 -3.99
N VAL A 68 -16.57 -2.77 -4.47
CA VAL A 68 -16.65 -2.35 -5.86
C VAL A 68 -15.24 -2.03 -6.34
N TYR A 69 -14.86 -2.63 -7.46
CA TYR A 69 -13.72 -2.20 -8.26
C TYR A 69 -14.22 -1.33 -9.41
N GLN A 70 -13.53 -0.23 -9.71
CA GLN A 70 -13.90 0.66 -10.81
C GLN A 70 -12.68 0.94 -11.68
N ASP A 71 -12.88 0.88 -13.00
CA ASP A 71 -11.93 1.42 -13.98
C ASP A 71 -12.62 2.54 -14.76
N ARG A 72 -12.28 3.78 -14.41
CA ARG A 72 -13.11 4.96 -14.71
C ARG A 72 -12.29 6.20 -14.98
N THR A 73 -12.93 7.20 -15.59
CA THR A 73 -12.56 8.60 -15.40
C THR A 73 -13.37 9.17 -14.22
N ILE A 74 -13.17 10.45 -13.91
CA ILE A 74 -14.01 11.11 -12.90
C ILE A 74 -15.50 11.11 -13.28
N PHE A 75 -15.84 11.01 -14.58
CA PHE A 75 -17.23 11.10 -15.05
C PHE A 75 -17.87 9.77 -15.46
N LYS A 76 -17.11 8.81 -16.01
CA LYS A 76 -17.67 7.56 -16.53
C LYS A 76 -16.71 6.40 -16.39
N GLY A 77 -17.22 5.18 -16.25
CA GLY A 77 -16.39 3.98 -16.20
C GLY A 77 -17.20 2.70 -16.09
N THR A 78 -16.45 1.61 -15.93
CA THR A 78 -16.99 0.30 -15.60
C THR A 78 -16.83 0.04 -14.11
N PHE A 79 -17.72 -0.79 -13.57
CA PHE A 79 -17.60 -1.27 -12.21
C PHE A 79 -17.80 -2.78 -12.16
N GLU A 80 -17.15 -3.41 -11.20
CA GLU A 80 -17.31 -4.82 -10.89
C GLU A 80 -17.57 -4.97 -9.39
N LEU A 81 -18.57 -5.78 -9.05
CA LEU A 81 -18.88 -6.12 -7.66
C LEU A 81 -18.07 -7.35 -7.25
N PHE A 82 -17.51 -7.31 -6.05
CA PHE A 82 -16.84 -8.45 -5.43
C PHE A 82 -17.28 -8.63 -3.99
N ARG A 83 -17.07 -9.81 -3.41
CA ARG A 83 -17.15 -10.01 -1.97
C ARG A 83 -15.75 -10.04 -1.39
N PHE A 84 -15.61 -9.66 -0.12
CA PHE A 84 -14.32 -9.73 0.54
C PHE A 84 -14.41 -10.10 2.01
N GLU A 85 -13.33 -10.67 2.52
CA GLU A 85 -13.10 -10.97 3.93
C GLU A 85 -11.71 -10.47 4.31
N VAL A 86 -11.53 -10.07 5.58
CA VAL A 86 -10.23 -9.73 6.15
C VAL A 86 -9.85 -10.82 7.15
N GLU A 87 -8.85 -11.64 6.82
CA GLU A 87 -8.38 -12.72 7.68
C GLU A 87 -7.22 -12.23 8.56
N ALA A 88 -7.41 -12.33 9.88
CA ALA A 88 -6.45 -11.93 10.90
C ALA A 88 -5.91 -10.49 10.76
N GLY A 89 -6.56 -9.65 9.96
CA GLY A 89 -6.10 -8.30 9.64
C GLY A 89 -4.86 -8.23 8.73
N GLU A 90 -4.42 -9.35 8.17
CA GLU A 90 -3.19 -9.44 7.35
C GLU A 90 -3.49 -9.78 5.89
N HIS A 91 -4.61 -10.46 5.63
CA HIS A 91 -4.96 -10.92 4.30
C HIS A 91 -6.34 -10.46 3.88
N LEU A 92 -6.44 -9.97 2.64
CA LEU A 92 -7.68 -9.79 1.93
C LEU A 92 -8.01 -11.04 1.13
N VAL A 93 -9.22 -11.56 1.31
CA VAL A 93 -9.75 -12.64 0.50
C VAL A 93 -10.83 -12.06 -0.40
N PHE A 94 -10.56 -11.99 -1.70
CA PHE A 94 -11.50 -11.57 -2.72
C PHE A 94 -12.27 -12.78 -3.24
N ASP A 95 -13.58 -12.66 -3.39
CA ASP A 95 -14.44 -13.55 -4.16
C ASP A 95 -15.06 -12.73 -5.30
N LEU A 96 -14.71 -13.11 -6.53
CA LEU A 96 -15.04 -12.42 -7.78
C LEU A 96 -16.14 -13.20 -8.51
N PRO A 97 -17.42 -12.80 -8.39
CA PRO A 97 -18.53 -13.61 -8.88
C PRO A 97 -18.57 -13.78 -10.41
N GLU A 98 -18.09 -12.79 -11.15
CA GLU A 98 -18.11 -12.81 -12.62
C GLU A 98 -17.08 -13.80 -13.20
N THR A 99 -15.87 -13.84 -12.64
CA THR A 99 -14.82 -14.77 -13.06
C THR A 99 -14.78 -16.09 -12.28
N HIS A 100 -15.58 -16.23 -11.22
CA HIS A 100 -15.53 -17.32 -10.23
C HIS A 100 -14.14 -17.51 -9.59
N GLN A 101 -13.39 -16.43 -9.45
CA GLN A 101 -12.05 -16.47 -8.86
C GLN A 101 -12.12 -16.14 -7.38
N ARG A 102 -11.35 -16.89 -6.57
CA ARG A 102 -11.09 -16.54 -5.18
C ARG A 102 -9.60 -16.28 -4.99
N VAL A 103 -9.25 -15.08 -4.54
CA VAL A 103 -7.85 -14.63 -4.43
C VAL A 103 -7.57 -14.21 -2.99
N LYS A 104 -6.60 -14.85 -2.35
CA LYS A 104 -6.08 -14.43 -1.04
C LYS A 104 -4.80 -13.62 -1.26
N SER A 105 -4.76 -12.44 -0.68
CA SER A 105 -3.70 -11.46 -0.90
C SER A 105 -3.28 -10.82 0.42
N PRO A 106 -1.99 -10.87 0.79
CA PRO A 106 -1.46 -10.02 1.84
C PRO A 106 -1.75 -8.54 1.53
N PHE A 107 -2.12 -7.77 2.55
CA PHE A 107 -2.30 -6.34 2.39
C PHE A 107 -1.63 -5.55 3.53
N LEU A 108 -1.30 -4.30 3.23
CA LEU A 108 -0.66 -3.37 4.15
C LEU A 108 -1.28 -1.99 4.00
N ILE A 109 -1.54 -1.32 5.12
CA ILE A 109 -1.92 0.10 5.13
C ILE A 109 -0.89 0.89 5.93
N GLU A 110 -0.32 1.91 5.29
CA GLU A 110 0.72 2.79 5.83
C GLU A 110 0.20 4.23 5.87
N ALA A 111 0.60 4.98 6.90
CA ALA A 111 0.51 6.44 6.86
C ALA A 111 1.66 7.00 6.02
N VAL A 112 1.34 7.86 5.04
CA VAL A 112 2.32 8.42 4.10
C VAL A 112 2.12 9.92 3.94
N ASP A 113 3.19 10.63 3.56
CA ASP A 113 3.09 11.97 2.97
C ASP A 113 3.08 11.79 1.44
N GLY A 114 1.94 11.32 0.93
CA GLY A 114 1.77 10.94 -0.48
C GLY A 114 1.55 12.16 -1.38
N PRO A 115 1.39 11.96 -2.71
CA PRO A 115 0.91 13.01 -3.59
C PRO A 115 -0.39 13.58 -3.04
N ALA A 116 -0.46 14.90 -2.84
CA ALA A 116 -1.66 15.53 -2.33
C ALA A 116 -2.87 15.10 -3.19
N PRO A 117 -4.00 14.70 -2.58
CA PRO A 117 -4.39 14.88 -1.18
C PRO A 117 -4.16 13.66 -0.26
N PHE A 118 -3.34 12.68 -0.65
CA PHE A 118 -3.31 11.38 0.01
C PHE A 118 -2.42 11.32 1.24
N ASP A 119 -2.95 10.79 2.34
CA ASP A 119 -2.24 10.58 3.61
C ASP A 119 -2.16 9.11 4.03
N LEU A 120 -2.68 8.21 3.18
CA LEU A 120 -2.67 6.77 3.38
C LEU A 120 -2.30 6.04 2.10
N LYS A 121 -1.59 4.93 2.25
CA LYS A 121 -1.23 4.02 1.16
C LYS A 121 -1.68 2.60 1.51
N LEU A 122 -2.44 2.00 0.61
CA LEU A 122 -2.82 0.58 0.64
C LEU A 122 -1.96 -0.16 -0.38
N THR A 123 -1.34 -1.25 0.06
CA THR A 123 -0.67 -2.21 -0.83
C THR A 123 -1.41 -3.55 -0.77
N ILE A 124 -1.75 -4.12 -1.93
CA ILE A 124 -2.39 -5.43 -2.11
C ILE A 124 -1.41 -6.28 -2.94
N ALA A 125 -0.72 -7.22 -2.30
CA ALA A 125 0.41 -7.91 -2.93
C ALA A 125 0.00 -8.72 -4.17
N THR A 126 -1.08 -9.48 -4.05
CA THR A 126 -1.70 -10.28 -5.14
C THR A 126 -3.03 -9.65 -5.51
N ASP A 127 -3.00 -8.51 -6.19
CA ASP A 127 -4.19 -7.79 -6.61
C ASP A 127 -4.87 -8.47 -7.82
N PRO A 128 -6.18 -8.78 -7.76
CA PRO A 128 -6.86 -9.46 -8.87
C PRO A 128 -7.28 -8.54 -10.02
N ARG A 129 -7.18 -7.21 -9.91
CA ARG A 129 -7.68 -6.26 -10.93
C ARG A 129 -6.78 -5.08 -11.27
N GLY A 130 -5.97 -4.59 -10.35
CA GLY A 130 -5.29 -3.30 -10.54
C GLY A 130 -4.01 -3.15 -9.74
N PRO A 131 -3.40 -1.94 -9.72
CA PRO A 131 -1.95 -1.76 -9.75
C PRO A 131 -1.18 -2.12 -8.46
N HIS A 132 -1.76 -2.90 -7.56
CA HIS A 132 -1.22 -3.30 -6.25
C HIS A 132 -1.11 -2.17 -5.23
N VAL A 133 -0.98 -0.92 -5.66
CA VAL A 133 -0.86 0.24 -4.78
C VAL A 133 -1.99 1.21 -5.03
N TYR A 134 -2.63 1.61 -3.94
CA TYR A 134 -3.70 2.59 -3.93
C TYR A 134 -3.47 3.59 -2.80
N TYR A 135 -4.10 4.74 -2.92
CA TYR A 135 -4.01 5.82 -1.96
C TYR A 135 -5.39 6.19 -1.44
N GLY A 136 -5.44 6.55 -0.17
CA GLY A 136 -6.66 6.94 0.52
C GLY A 136 -6.48 8.27 1.23
N ILE A 137 -7.62 8.88 1.56
CA ILE A 137 -7.69 10.08 2.39
C ILE A 137 -8.40 9.70 3.68
N ARG A 138 -7.72 9.85 4.82
CA ARG A 138 -8.25 9.52 6.16
C ARG A 138 -9.55 10.23 6.48
N SER A 139 -9.66 11.51 6.09
CA SER A 139 -10.81 12.35 6.40
C SER A 139 -12.13 11.91 5.73
N GLU A 140 -12.08 11.00 4.74
CA GLU A 140 -13.29 10.43 4.13
C GLU A 140 -14.15 9.64 5.12
N THR A 141 -13.54 9.02 6.14
CA THR A 141 -14.26 8.22 7.15
C THR A 141 -13.97 8.65 8.59
N ASP A 142 -12.97 9.51 8.80
CA ASP A 142 -12.64 10.12 10.08
C ASP A 142 -12.45 11.64 9.88
N PRO A 143 -13.54 12.42 9.81
CA PRO A 143 -13.49 13.83 9.40
C PRO A 143 -12.58 14.71 10.27
N ASN A 144 -12.32 14.31 11.52
CA ASN A 144 -11.45 15.04 12.43
C ASN A 144 -10.00 14.50 12.41
N GLY A 145 -9.73 13.36 11.76
CA GLY A 145 -8.41 12.72 11.64
C GLY A 145 -7.81 12.16 12.94
N LEU A 146 -8.40 12.51 14.10
CA LEU A 146 -7.86 12.23 15.43
C LEU A 146 -7.87 10.74 15.78
N ALA A 147 -8.87 9.98 15.31
CA ALA A 147 -9.03 8.59 15.74
C ALA A 147 -7.93 7.70 15.14
N LEU A 148 -7.54 7.94 13.90
CA LEU A 148 -6.46 7.18 13.26
C LEU A 148 -5.06 7.66 13.69
N GLU A 149 -4.88 8.96 13.93
CA GLU A 149 -3.58 9.47 14.43
C GLU A 149 -3.23 8.91 15.79
N GLN A 150 -4.20 8.85 16.71
CA GLN A 150 -4.02 8.27 18.04
C GLN A 150 -3.60 6.80 17.97
N LYS A 151 -4.18 6.03 17.04
CA LYS A 151 -3.84 4.61 16.83
C LYS A 151 -2.45 4.40 16.26
N LEU A 152 -2.07 5.21 15.28
CA LEU A 152 -0.72 5.19 14.70
C LEU A 152 0.35 5.63 15.70
N ALA A 153 0.05 6.62 16.53
CA ALA A 153 0.96 7.11 17.57
C ALA A 153 1.16 6.09 18.69
N ALA A 154 0.12 5.33 19.05
CA ALA A 154 0.19 4.27 20.06
C ALA A 154 1.02 3.04 19.65
N GLN A 155 1.40 2.94 18.37
CA GLN A 155 2.19 1.84 17.81
C GLN A 155 3.68 2.20 17.63
N ARG A 156 4.07 3.42 18.02
CA ARG A 156 5.48 3.89 18.08
C ARG A 156 6.05 3.72 19.48
#